data_AF-D3RWD0-F1
#
_entry.id   AF-D3RWD0-F1
#
_cell.length_a   1.000
_cell.length_b   1.000
_cell.length_c   1.000
_cell.angle_alpha   90.00
_cell.angle_beta   90.00
_cell.angle_gamma   90.00
#
_symmetry.space_group_name_H-M   'P 1'
#
loop_
_entity.id
_entity.type
_entity.pdbx_description
1 polymer ?
#
loop_
_entity_poly.entity_id
_entity_poly.type
_entity_poly.pdbx_seq_one_letter_code
_entity_poly.pdbx_strand_id
1 'polypeptide(L)'
;MESALLPVEVLDVETEPEPEPSPSIEDEGSPTDERASSAPVVADESVPADELTERPDALAPPVLPITPLQPPRSVALYIDGDNQYPAIARDLLASVRQDLGLDVSRVVLAGNDHGHTVPRWQAALAKEGLAEDRILALRVPRKPEAADLAVILELGANMERHRQGPDLVVVVSRDEWLIGAAEAVRARGCRVWVAYAENDAVPAQTSLPTLLLPAVQRNQATGKAATVAPETPTESMRPTVSAPTLTPSTSVPTAKPTAATPAVQPTPSHTKLLAQVRAQCKLQPGSGYSANEVGQVLYKLGLTDKAARTRFLKAIDGLREAGAGRGM
;
A
#
# COMPACT_ATOMS: atom_id res chain seq x y z
N MET A 1 60.28 47.97 -20.27
CA MET A 1 59.32 48.66 -19.37
C MET A 1 58.66 47.59 -18.54
N GLU A 2 58.60 47.85 -17.24
CA GLU A 2 58.65 46.90 -16.13
C GLU A 2 57.57 45.83 -16.06
N SER A 3 58.01 44.63 -15.70
CA SER A 3 57.22 43.55 -15.12
C SER A 3 56.88 43.90 -13.67
N ALA A 4 55.59 43.98 -13.34
CA ALA A 4 55.11 44.05 -11.97
C ALA A 4 54.41 42.72 -11.61
N LEU A 5 55.05 41.96 -10.74
CA LEU A 5 54.53 40.80 -10.04
C LEU A 5 53.53 41.28 -8.98
N LEU A 6 52.36 40.64 -8.89
CA LEU A 6 51.47 40.74 -7.73
C LEU A 6 51.35 39.37 -7.05
N PRO A 7 51.23 39.35 -5.70
CA PRO A 7 51.46 38.16 -4.89
C PRO A 7 50.22 37.27 -4.75
N VAL A 8 50.53 35.99 -4.49
CA VAL A 8 49.61 34.92 -4.11
C VAL A 8 49.17 35.15 -2.66
N GLU A 9 47.88 35.39 -2.43
CA GLU A 9 47.28 35.32 -1.10
C GLU A 9 47.09 33.85 -0.68
N VAL A 10 47.62 33.56 0.49
CA VAL A 10 47.54 32.28 1.21
C VAL A 10 46.16 32.22 1.85
N LEU A 11 45.35 31.23 1.46
CA LEU A 11 44.11 30.91 2.16
C LEU A 11 44.45 30.13 3.43
N ASP A 12 44.10 30.73 4.57
CA ASP A 12 44.11 30.15 5.90
C ASP A 12 43.28 28.87 5.94
N VAL A 13 43.87 27.83 6.52
CA VAL A 13 43.23 26.57 6.87
C VAL A 13 42.40 26.81 8.13
N GLU A 14 41.08 26.94 7.97
CA GLU A 14 40.14 26.90 9.08
C GLU A 14 40.25 25.54 9.79
N THR A 15 40.61 25.62 11.07
CA THR A 15 40.76 24.50 11.98
C THR A 15 39.37 24.10 12.48
N GLU A 16 38.92 22.87 12.21
CA GLU A 16 37.67 22.34 12.76
C GLU A 16 37.73 22.28 14.30
N PRO A 17 36.69 22.70 15.02
CA PRO A 17 36.62 22.53 16.47
C PRO A 17 36.32 21.07 16.85
N GLU A 18 37.09 20.56 17.81
CA GLU A 18 36.88 19.24 18.43
C GLU A 18 35.45 19.10 19.01
N PRO A 19 34.84 17.90 18.93
CA PRO A 19 33.56 17.63 19.57
C PRO A 19 33.70 17.52 21.09
N GLU A 20 32.93 18.32 21.83
CA GLU A 20 32.81 18.22 23.28
C GLU A 20 32.31 16.83 23.73
N PRO A 21 32.82 16.29 24.85
CA PRO A 21 32.36 15.03 25.40
C PRO A 21 30.94 15.16 25.97
N SER A 22 30.06 14.26 25.55
CA SER A 22 28.69 14.15 26.06
C SER A 22 28.68 13.86 27.58
N PRO A 23 27.80 14.51 28.37
CA PRO A 23 27.69 14.23 29.79
C PRO A 23 27.09 12.84 30.02
N SER A 24 27.79 12.06 30.83
CA SER A 24 27.34 10.79 31.42
C SER A 24 26.00 10.98 32.12
N ILE A 25 24.96 10.33 31.62
CA ILE A 25 23.69 10.20 32.32
C ILE A 25 23.88 9.11 33.35
N GLU A 26 24.02 9.50 34.61
CA GLU A 26 24.02 8.59 35.74
C GLU A 26 22.63 8.00 35.90
N ASP A 27 22.62 6.67 35.88
CA ASP A 27 21.50 5.76 36.11
C ASP A 27 21.09 5.83 37.58
N GLU A 28 20.14 6.72 37.89
CA GLU A 28 19.51 6.80 39.21
C GLU A 28 18.19 6.03 39.21
N GLY A 29 18.17 4.94 39.98
CA GLY A 29 17.01 4.60 40.79
C GLY A 29 16.06 3.57 40.21
N SER A 30 16.40 2.30 40.43
CA SER A 30 15.40 1.24 40.62
C SER A 30 14.56 1.56 41.86
N PRO A 31 13.22 1.66 41.79
CA PRO A 31 12.39 1.59 42.98
C PRO A 31 12.15 0.13 43.34
N THR A 32 12.49 -0.15 44.60
CA THR A 32 12.30 -1.38 45.34
C THR A 32 10.84 -1.84 45.33
N ASP A 33 10.72 -3.13 45.06
CA ASP A 33 9.57 -3.99 45.29
C ASP A 33 9.33 -4.11 46.81
N GLU A 34 8.30 -3.45 47.34
CA GLU A 34 7.72 -3.82 48.63
C GLU A 34 6.22 -3.48 48.68
N ARG A 35 5.43 -4.54 48.93
CA ARG A 35 4.23 -4.56 49.77
C ARG A 35 3.09 -3.59 49.42
N ALA A 36 1.98 -4.17 48.97
CA ALA A 36 0.93 -4.58 49.90
C ALA A 36 -0.21 -5.24 49.12
N SER A 37 -0.33 -6.55 49.30
CA SER A 37 -1.56 -7.28 49.10
C SER A 37 -2.59 -6.71 50.09
N SER A 38 -3.64 -6.10 49.56
CA SER A 38 -4.86 -5.78 50.29
C SER A 38 -6.02 -6.06 49.36
N ALA A 39 -6.39 -7.33 49.35
CA ALA A 39 -7.67 -7.77 48.84
C ALA A 39 -8.78 -7.08 49.66
N PRO A 40 -9.74 -6.38 49.04
CA PRO A 40 -10.98 -6.09 49.73
C PRO A 40 -11.73 -7.42 49.85
N VAL A 41 -11.93 -7.85 51.09
CA VAL A 41 -12.93 -8.84 51.48
C VAL A 41 -14.27 -8.30 51.01
N VAL A 42 -14.74 -8.78 49.85
CA VAL A 42 -16.11 -8.54 49.39
C VAL A 42 -16.99 -9.34 50.33
N ALA A 43 -17.64 -8.63 51.25
CA ALA A 43 -18.70 -9.17 52.06
C ALA A 43 -19.79 -9.70 51.13
N ASP A 44 -20.13 -10.97 51.37
CA ASP A 44 -21.27 -11.68 50.83
C ASP A 44 -22.55 -10.97 51.31
N GLU A 45 -22.98 -9.97 50.55
CA GLU A 45 -24.29 -9.36 50.72
C GLU A 45 -25.29 -10.24 50.00
N SER A 46 -25.81 -11.21 50.74
CA SER A 46 -26.93 -12.06 50.34
C SER A 46 -28.14 -11.18 50.02
N VAL A 47 -28.31 -10.89 48.73
CA VAL A 47 -29.48 -10.17 48.20
C VAL A 47 -30.72 -11.06 48.41
N PRO A 48 -31.77 -10.58 49.10
CA PRO A 48 -33.01 -11.33 49.26
C PRO A 48 -33.66 -11.55 47.90
N ALA A 49 -33.94 -12.82 47.61
CA ALA A 49 -34.66 -13.26 46.43
C ALA A 49 -36.16 -13.01 46.57
N ASP A 50 -36.61 -11.75 46.61
CA ASP A 50 -38.03 -11.43 46.41
C ASP A 50 -38.28 -9.94 46.18
N GLU A 51 -37.88 -9.41 45.02
CA GLU A 51 -38.54 -8.22 44.46
C GLU A 51 -38.41 -8.22 42.94
N LEU A 52 -39.22 -9.09 42.30
CA LEU A 52 -39.58 -8.96 40.89
C LEU A 52 -40.50 -7.74 40.75
N THR A 53 -39.94 -6.54 40.91
CA THR A 53 -40.60 -5.32 40.47
C THR A 53 -40.69 -5.41 38.95
N GLU A 54 -41.91 -5.57 38.42
CA GLU A 54 -42.20 -5.53 36.99
C GLU A 54 -41.53 -4.29 36.40
N ARG A 55 -40.45 -4.51 35.64
CA ARG A 55 -39.82 -3.44 34.86
C ARG A 55 -40.92 -2.94 33.91
N PRO A 56 -41.31 -1.65 33.98
CA PRO A 56 -42.31 -1.13 33.07
C PRO A 56 -41.80 -1.36 31.66
N ASP A 57 -42.66 -1.94 30.82
CA ASP A 57 -42.43 -2.21 29.40
C ASP A 57 -41.61 -1.08 28.81
N ALA A 58 -40.31 -1.37 28.62
CA ALA A 58 -39.37 -0.40 28.10
C ALA A 58 -39.81 -0.11 26.66
N LEU A 59 -40.56 0.97 26.50
CA LEU A 59 -40.99 1.54 25.23
C LEU A 59 -39.81 1.43 24.27
N ALA A 60 -39.96 0.58 23.24
CA ALA A 60 -38.93 0.37 22.24
C ALA A 60 -38.45 1.75 21.78
N PRO A 61 -37.13 2.00 21.76
CA PRO A 61 -36.60 3.32 21.43
C PRO A 61 -37.21 3.77 20.11
N PRO A 62 -37.65 5.04 20.01
CA PRO A 62 -38.30 5.54 18.82
C PRO A 62 -37.40 5.25 17.63
N VAL A 63 -37.93 4.50 16.66
CA VAL A 63 -37.25 4.21 15.40
C VAL A 63 -37.05 5.56 14.71
N LEU A 64 -35.86 6.13 14.84
CA LEU A 64 -35.54 7.39 14.22
C LEU A 64 -35.67 7.20 12.70
N PRO A 65 -36.41 8.09 12.01
CA PRO A 65 -36.57 8.00 10.57
C PRO A 65 -35.19 8.00 9.91
N ILE A 66 -34.92 6.98 9.10
CA ILE A 66 -33.67 6.86 8.34
C ILE A 66 -33.70 7.97 7.28
N THR A 67 -33.04 9.09 7.57
CA THR A 67 -32.86 10.15 6.59
C THR A 67 -32.07 9.58 5.40
N PRO A 68 -32.58 9.67 4.16
CA PRO A 68 -31.85 9.18 3.01
C PRO A 68 -30.50 9.90 2.91
N LEU A 69 -29.42 9.12 2.84
CA LEU A 69 -28.07 9.63 2.67
C LEU A 69 -28.01 10.47 1.39
N GLN A 70 -27.66 11.76 1.52
CA GLN A 70 -27.39 12.59 0.36
C GLN A 70 -26.26 11.98 -0.49
N PRO A 71 -26.26 12.17 -1.82
CA PRO A 71 -25.15 11.73 -2.66
C PRO A 71 -23.85 12.40 -2.20
N PRO A 72 -22.72 11.69 -2.28
CA PRO A 72 -21.43 12.29 -1.93
C PRO A 72 -21.13 13.47 -2.84
N ARG A 73 -20.45 14.48 -2.31
CA ARG A 73 -19.99 15.67 -3.07
C ARG A 73 -18.46 15.77 -3.10
N SER A 74 -17.80 15.01 -2.26
CA SER A 74 -16.35 15.01 -2.11
C SER A 74 -15.83 13.62 -1.74
N VAL A 75 -14.52 13.44 -1.85
CA VAL A 75 -13.81 12.22 -1.48
C VAL A 75 -12.74 12.53 -0.44
N ALA A 76 -12.70 11.71 0.61
CA ALA A 76 -11.57 11.63 1.53
C ALA A 76 -10.73 10.39 1.21
N LEU A 77 -9.48 10.58 0.79
CA LEU A 77 -8.56 9.50 0.46
C LEU A 77 -7.74 9.11 1.70
N TYR A 78 -7.62 7.81 1.96
CA TYR A 78 -6.75 7.24 2.99
C TYR A 78 -5.75 6.30 2.32
N ILE A 79 -4.51 6.74 2.16
CA ILE A 79 -3.50 6.10 1.34
C ILE A 79 -2.49 5.38 2.21
N ASP A 80 -2.37 4.08 1.96
CA ASP A 80 -1.27 3.24 2.39
C ASP A 80 -0.12 3.37 1.40
N GLY A 81 0.87 4.17 1.78
CA GLY A 81 2.02 4.47 0.95
C GLY A 81 2.91 3.25 0.71
N ASP A 82 2.91 2.25 1.59
CA ASP A 82 3.84 1.12 1.49
C ASP A 82 3.26 0.00 0.60
N ASN A 83 1.94 -0.16 0.59
CA ASN A 83 1.26 -1.14 -0.25
C ASN A 83 1.04 -0.66 -1.69
N GLN A 84 0.93 0.66 -1.90
CA GLN A 84 0.56 1.28 -3.17
C GLN A 84 1.64 2.23 -3.69
N TYR A 85 1.76 2.33 -5.01
CA TYR A 85 2.82 3.11 -5.65
C TYR A 85 2.36 4.53 -6.00
N PRO A 86 3.21 5.56 -5.78
CA PRO A 86 2.90 6.95 -6.17
C PRO A 86 2.50 7.13 -7.64
N ALA A 87 2.94 6.21 -8.51
CA ALA A 87 2.60 6.22 -9.94
C ALA A 87 1.10 6.12 -10.22
N ILE A 88 0.28 5.59 -9.29
CA ILE A 88 -1.18 5.55 -9.47
C ILE A 88 -1.89 6.87 -9.14
N ALA A 89 -1.19 7.87 -8.61
CA ALA A 89 -1.82 9.13 -8.18
C ALA A 89 -2.63 9.78 -9.30
N ARG A 90 -2.10 9.76 -10.54
CA ARG A 90 -2.80 10.29 -11.72
C ARG A 90 -4.11 9.57 -11.98
N ASP A 91 -4.07 8.25 -12.08
CA ASP A 91 -5.25 7.45 -12.42
C ASP A 91 -6.27 7.47 -11.27
N LEU A 92 -5.81 7.45 -10.02
CA LEU A 92 -6.66 7.60 -8.84
C LEU A 92 -7.41 8.93 -8.87
N LEU A 93 -6.71 10.05 -9.09
CA LEU A 93 -7.32 11.37 -9.12
C LEU A 93 -8.18 11.58 -10.38
N ALA A 94 -7.80 10.99 -11.51
CA ALA A 94 -8.62 10.98 -12.72
C ALA A 94 -9.95 10.26 -12.47
N SER A 95 -9.93 9.07 -11.87
CA SER A 95 -11.17 8.35 -11.55
C SER A 95 -12.04 9.10 -10.54
N VAL A 96 -11.45 9.73 -9.53
CA VAL A 96 -12.24 10.55 -8.59
C VAL A 96 -12.88 11.77 -9.27
N ARG A 97 -12.11 12.51 -10.07
CA ARG A 97 -12.57 13.80 -10.64
C ARG A 97 -13.41 13.63 -11.90
N GLN A 98 -13.03 12.71 -12.78
CA GLN A 98 -13.62 12.54 -14.12
C GLN A 98 -14.72 11.50 -14.09
N ASP A 99 -14.49 10.34 -13.46
CA ASP A 99 -15.47 9.25 -13.48
C ASP A 99 -16.54 9.42 -12.39
N LEU A 100 -16.14 9.84 -11.18
CA LEU A 100 -17.10 10.06 -10.08
C LEU A 100 -17.62 11.50 -10.00
N GLY A 101 -16.95 12.47 -10.63
CA GLY A 101 -17.32 13.87 -10.56
C GLY A 101 -17.18 14.48 -9.17
N LEU A 102 -16.27 13.97 -8.33
CA LEU A 102 -16.08 14.40 -6.94
C LEU A 102 -14.79 15.19 -6.77
N ASP A 103 -14.79 16.17 -5.86
CA ASP A 103 -13.56 16.85 -5.42
C ASP A 103 -12.88 16.09 -4.27
N VAL A 104 -11.55 16.13 -4.21
CA VAL A 104 -10.79 15.52 -3.11
C VAL A 104 -10.75 16.49 -1.94
N SER A 105 -11.55 16.26 -0.91
CA SER A 105 -11.61 17.14 0.27
C SER A 105 -10.39 17.00 1.17
N ARG A 106 -9.84 15.79 1.27
CA ARG A 106 -8.68 15.47 2.11
C ARG A 106 -7.96 14.23 1.59
N VAL A 107 -6.65 14.19 1.83
CA VAL A 107 -5.81 12.99 1.70
C VAL A 107 -5.10 12.76 3.03
N VAL A 108 -5.24 11.56 3.58
CA VAL A 108 -4.43 11.06 4.69
C VAL A 108 -3.45 10.07 4.09
N LEU A 109 -2.17 10.27 4.33
CA LEU A 109 -1.10 9.47 3.74
C LEU A 109 -0.15 9.01 4.84
N ALA A 110 0.07 7.71 4.97
CA ALA A 110 1.11 7.16 5.83
C ALA A 110 2.01 6.21 5.04
N GLY A 111 3.26 6.09 5.46
CA GLY A 111 4.20 5.12 4.91
C GLY A 111 5.42 4.99 5.80
N ASN A 112 5.98 3.78 5.88
CA ASN A 112 7.08 3.39 6.75
C ASN A 112 8.42 3.24 6.01
N ASP A 113 8.44 3.31 4.68
CA ASP A 113 9.66 3.07 3.88
C ASP A 113 10.68 4.23 3.94
N HIS A 114 11.44 4.27 5.04
CA HIS A 114 12.67 5.05 5.23
C HIS A 114 12.56 6.56 4.98
N GLY A 115 11.35 7.11 4.92
CA GLY A 115 11.12 8.51 4.58
C GLY A 115 11.13 8.82 3.08
N HIS A 116 11.13 7.81 2.20
CA HIS A 116 11.10 8.02 0.75
C HIS A 116 9.69 7.94 0.17
N THR A 117 8.84 7.07 0.71
CA THR A 117 7.49 6.83 0.18
C THR A 117 6.59 8.05 0.31
N VAL A 118 6.49 8.63 1.50
CA VAL A 118 5.58 9.76 1.76
C VAL A 118 5.94 10.98 0.89
N PRO A 119 7.21 11.43 0.80
CA PRO A 119 7.57 12.53 -0.11
C PRO A 119 7.31 12.23 -1.59
N ARG A 120 7.52 10.98 -2.04
CA ARG A 120 7.22 10.59 -3.43
C ARG A 120 5.72 10.67 -3.72
N TRP A 121 4.89 10.22 -2.78
CA TRP A 121 3.44 10.35 -2.87
C TRP A 121 3.00 11.82 -2.86
N GLN A 122 3.52 12.64 -1.96
CA GLN A 122 3.23 14.08 -1.94
C GLN A 122 3.60 14.75 -3.27
N ALA A 123 4.78 14.47 -3.81
CA ALA A 123 5.22 14.98 -5.11
C ALA A 123 4.31 14.51 -6.25
N ALA A 124 3.90 13.23 -6.24
CA ALA A 124 2.98 12.69 -7.25
C ALA A 124 1.60 13.34 -7.17
N LEU A 125 1.04 13.52 -5.97
CA LEU A 125 -0.25 14.19 -5.78
C LEU A 125 -0.20 15.68 -6.15
N ALA A 126 0.88 16.37 -5.79
CA ALA A 126 1.10 17.77 -6.14
C ALA A 126 1.23 17.97 -7.65
N LYS A 127 1.90 17.05 -8.37
CA LYS A 127 1.99 17.05 -9.83
C LYS A 127 0.62 16.99 -10.51
N GLU A 128 -0.34 16.33 -9.89
CA GLU A 128 -1.73 16.23 -10.34
C GLU A 128 -2.62 17.39 -9.82
N GLY A 129 -2.00 18.45 -9.31
CA GLY A 129 -2.67 19.68 -8.90
C GLY A 129 -3.42 19.58 -7.57
N LEU A 130 -3.12 18.59 -6.73
CA LEU A 130 -3.67 18.54 -5.38
C LEU A 130 -2.93 19.53 -4.47
N ALA A 131 -3.67 20.42 -3.80
CA ALA A 131 -3.10 21.40 -2.90
C ALA A 131 -2.50 20.74 -1.64
N GLU A 132 -1.35 21.23 -1.19
CA GLU A 132 -0.57 20.63 -0.10
C GLU A 132 -1.32 20.65 1.24
N ASP A 133 -2.13 21.69 1.49
CA ASP A 133 -2.96 21.84 2.69
C ASP A 133 -4.07 20.77 2.80
N ARG A 134 -4.40 20.10 1.70
CA ARG A 134 -5.34 18.97 1.68
C ARG A 134 -4.67 17.64 2.04
N ILE A 135 -3.33 17.58 2.10
CA ILE A 135 -2.57 16.36 2.34
C ILE A 135 -2.06 16.34 3.79
N LEU A 136 -2.67 15.48 4.60
CA LEU A 136 -2.17 15.13 5.92
C LEU A 136 -1.19 13.95 5.79
N ALA A 137 0.10 14.26 5.73
CA ALA A 137 1.17 13.29 5.76
C ALA A 137 1.49 12.87 7.21
N LEU A 138 1.16 11.63 7.57
CA LEU A 138 1.39 11.07 8.90
C LEU A 138 2.85 10.59 9.03
N ARG A 139 3.57 11.14 10.01
CA ARG A 139 4.90 10.66 10.39
C ARG A 139 4.75 9.47 11.33
N VAL A 140 5.19 8.31 10.88
CA VAL A 140 5.11 7.07 11.66
C VAL A 140 6.50 6.54 12.00
N PRO A 141 6.68 5.86 13.14
CA PRO A 141 7.92 5.15 13.45
C PRO A 141 8.26 4.10 12.39
N ARG A 142 9.55 3.80 12.24
CA ARG A 142 10.03 2.73 11.35
C ARG A 142 9.81 1.36 12.00
N LYS A 143 8.55 0.99 12.18
CA LYS A 143 8.13 -0.31 12.68
C LYS A 143 7.16 -0.93 11.67
N PRO A 144 7.14 -2.27 11.54
CA PRO A 144 6.07 -2.95 10.83
C PRO A 144 4.71 -2.43 11.33
N GLU A 145 3.73 -2.34 10.43
CA GLU A 145 2.34 -1.98 10.75
C GLU A 145 2.11 -0.55 11.27
N ALA A 146 3.16 0.24 11.50
CA ALA A 146 3.01 1.59 12.05
C ALA A 146 2.24 2.53 11.09
N ALA A 147 2.44 2.35 9.78
CA ALA A 147 1.69 3.09 8.76
C ALA A 147 0.21 2.68 8.78
N ASP A 148 -0.08 1.38 8.78
CA ASP A 148 -1.44 0.84 8.83
C ASP A 148 -2.19 1.34 10.06
N LEU A 149 -1.57 1.23 11.24
CA LEU A 149 -2.15 1.70 12.49
C LEU A 149 -2.44 3.20 12.45
N ALA A 150 -1.54 4.02 11.91
CA ALA A 150 -1.76 5.45 11.81
C ALA A 150 -2.93 5.80 10.88
N VAL A 151 -3.06 5.11 9.74
CA VAL A 151 -4.20 5.27 8.83
C VAL A 151 -5.51 4.84 9.51
N ILE A 152 -5.51 3.72 10.23
CA ILE A 152 -6.69 3.22 10.96
C ILE A 152 -7.13 4.21 12.04
N LEU A 153 -6.18 4.72 12.83
CA LEU A 153 -6.46 5.68 13.89
C LEU A 153 -7.02 6.98 13.32
N GLU A 154 -6.43 7.51 12.25
CA GLU A 154 -6.92 8.74 11.61
C GLU A 154 -8.29 8.53 10.93
N LEU A 155 -8.52 7.35 10.35
CA LEU A 155 -9.82 6.97 9.79
C LEU A 155 -10.89 6.91 10.88
N GLY A 156 -10.58 6.28 12.03
CA GLY A 156 -11.46 6.22 13.19
C GLY A 156 -11.75 7.60 13.80
N ALA A 157 -10.72 8.45 13.94
CA ALA A 157 -10.86 9.80 14.50
C ALA A 157 -11.81 10.70 13.68
N ASN A 158 -11.92 10.47 12.37
CA ASN A 158 -12.79 11.25 11.49
C ASN A 158 -14.10 10.54 11.14
N MET A 159 -14.38 9.38 11.73
CA MET A 159 -15.54 8.55 11.37
C MET A 159 -16.88 9.27 11.50
N GLU A 160 -17.09 10.05 12.58
CA GLU A 160 -18.33 10.80 12.77
C GLU A 160 -18.53 11.84 11.67
N ARG A 161 -17.44 12.54 11.30
CA ARG A 161 -17.43 13.50 10.21
C ARG A 161 -17.78 12.82 8.88
N HIS A 162 -17.24 11.65 8.60
CA HIS A 162 -17.54 10.91 7.37
C HIS A 162 -18.97 10.38 7.33
N ARG A 163 -19.50 9.98 8.49
CA ARG A 163 -20.88 9.50 8.62
C ARG A 163 -21.90 10.61 8.35
N GLN A 164 -21.65 11.81 8.87
CA GLN A 164 -22.56 12.95 8.72
C GLN A 164 -22.28 13.80 7.48
N GLY A 165 -21.04 13.77 6.99
CA GLY A 165 -20.53 14.68 5.98
C GLY A 165 -20.89 14.26 4.55
N PRO A 166 -20.42 15.04 3.56
CA PRO A 166 -20.63 14.76 2.14
C PRO A 166 -19.58 13.80 1.55
N ASP A 167 -18.64 13.31 2.36
CA ASP A 167 -17.49 12.55 1.88
C ASP A 167 -17.88 11.11 1.51
N LEU A 168 -17.35 10.65 0.38
CA LEU A 168 -17.07 9.24 0.13
C LEU A 168 -15.66 8.94 0.63
N VAL A 169 -15.53 7.99 1.56
CA VAL A 169 -14.23 7.53 2.03
C VAL A 169 -13.67 6.53 1.03
N VAL A 170 -12.45 6.72 0.58
CA VAL A 170 -11.75 5.76 -0.28
C VAL A 170 -10.45 5.34 0.42
N VAL A 171 -10.38 4.07 0.79
CA VAL A 171 -9.17 3.47 1.36
C VAL A 171 -8.33 2.90 0.22
N VAL A 172 -7.13 3.44 0.03
CA VAL A 172 -6.21 3.08 -1.06
C VAL A 172 -5.19 2.07 -0.52
N SER A 173 -5.59 0.81 -0.43
CA SER A 173 -4.73 -0.30 0.00
C SER A 173 -5.31 -1.65 -0.45
N ARG A 174 -4.49 -2.70 -0.37
CA ARG A 174 -4.90 -4.11 -0.45
C ARG A 174 -4.63 -4.86 0.84
N ASP A 175 -4.08 -4.18 1.84
CA ASP A 175 -3.78 -4.80 3.11
C ASP A 175 -5.08 -5.21 3.83
N GLU A 176 -5.09 -6.41 4.40
CA GLU A 176 -6.28 -6.99 5.03
C GLU A 176 -6.72 -6.18 6.26
N TRP A 177 -5.80 -5.55 6.99
CA TRP A 177 -6.15 -4.77 8.17
C TRP A 177 -6.82 -3.46 7.79
N LEU A 178 -6.33 -2.80 6.74
CA LEU A 178 -6.94 -1.58 6.21
C LEU A 178 -8.28 -1.85 5.54
N ILE A 179 -8.43 -2.98 4.84
CA ILE A 179 -9.72 -3.43 4.31
C ILE A 179 -10.70 -3.72 5.46
N GLY A 180 -10.27 -4.44 6.49
CA GLY A 180 -11.11 -4.72 7.66
C GLY A 180 -11.56 -3.44 8.37
N ALA A 181 -10.66 -2.45 8.48
CA ALA A 181 -11.01 -1.13 9.01
C ALA A 181 -12.04 -0.40 8.13
N ALA A 182 -11.86 -0.44 6.81
CA ALA A 182 -12.80 0.14 5.84
C ALA A 182 -14.20 -0.49 5.97
N GLU A 183 -14.27 -1.82 6.12
CA GLU A 183 -15.51 -2.56 6.30
C GLU A 183 -16.19 -2.22 7.64
N ALA A 184 -15.41 -2.12 8.72
CA ALA A 184 -15.92 -1.70 10.02
C ALA A 184 -16.49 -0.26 9.98
N VAL A 185 -15.85 0.64 9.24
CA VAL A 185 -16.33 2.02 9.05
C VAL A 185 -17.61 2.06 8.20
N ARG A 186 -17.71 1.23 7.16
CA ARG A 186 -18.95 1.08 6.39
C ARG A 186 -20.11 0.55 7.24
N ALA A 187 -19.84 -0.45 8.09
CA ALA A 187 -20.85 -1.01 8.99
C ALA A 187 -21.44 0.03 9.97
N ARG A 188 -20.71 1.13 10.22
CA ARG A 188 -21.15 2.26 11.05
C ARG A 188 -21.86 3.37 10.26
N GLY A 189 -22.19 3.12 8.99
CA GLY A 189 -23.00 4.02 8.16
C GLY A 189 -22.22 4.98 7.29
N CYS A 190 -20.89 4.87 7.22
CA CYS A 190 -20.11 5.66 6.27
C CYS A 190 -20.20 5.10 4.85
N ARG A 191 -20.09 5.97 3.84
CA ARG A 191 -19.90 5.56 2.45
C ARG A 191 -18.41 5.26 2.26
N VAL A 192 -18.08 4.00 2.01
CA VAL A 192 -16.68 3.54 1.92
C VAL A 192 -16.46 2.70 0.68
N TRP A 193 -15.43 3.04 -0.09
CA TRP A 193 -14.87 2.26 -1.19
C TRP A 193 -13.42 1.89 -0.90
N VAL A 194 -12.93 0.87 -1.60
CA VAL A 194 -11.52 0.49 -1.61
C VAL A 194 -10.94 0.78 -2.99
N ALA A 195 -9.70 1.25 -3.07
CA ALA A 195 -9.01 1.43 -4.34
C ALA A 195 -7.61 0.79 -4.29
N TYR A 196 -7.16 0.22 -5.39
CA TYR A 196 -5.79 -0.28 -5.51
C TYR A 196 -5.39 -0.51 -6.96
N ALA A 197 -4.08 -0.50 -7.20
CA ALA A 197 -3.50 -0.85 -8.48
C ALA A 197 -3.70 -2.34 -8.80
N GLU A 198 -4.16 -2.63 -10.01
CA GLU A 198 -4.10 -3.98 -10.58
C GLU A 198 -2.63 -4.44 -10.65
N ASN A 199 -2.37 -5.67 -10.24
CA ASN A 199 -1.08 -6.34 -10.43
C ASN A 199 -1.27 -7.84 -10.24
N ASP A 200 -0.21 -8.61 -10.46
CA ASP A 200 -0.21 -10.08 -10.38
C ASP A 200 -0.46 -10.66 -8.97
N ALA A 201 -0.73 -9.83 -7.96
CA ALA A 201 -1.14 -10.31 -6.66
C ALA A 201 -2.61 -10.73 -6.64
N VAL A 202 -2.98 -11.46 -5.58
CA VAL A 202 -4.38 -11.81 -5.33
C VAL A 202 -5.17 -10.50 -5.13
N PRO A 203 -6.34 -10.34 -5.75
CA PRO A 203 -7.22 -9.21 -5.49
C PRO A 203 -7.55 -9.10 -4.00
N ALA A 204 -7.83 -7.88 -3.55
CA ALA A 204 -8.34 -7.65 -2.19
C ALA A 204 -9.62 -8.47 -1.99
N GLN A 205 -9.70 -9.22 -0.88
CA GLN A 205 -10.94 -9.89 -0.50
C GLN A 205 -11.79 -8.91 0.28
N THR A 206 -12.82 -8.34 -0.36
CA THR A 206 -13.71 -7.39 0.29
C THR A 206 -15.10 -7.41 -0.30
N SER A 207 -16.09 -7.06 0.54
CA SER A 207 -17.48 -6.80 0.12
C SER A 207 -17.72 -5.32 -0.27
N LEU A 208 -16.68 -4.50 -0.19
CA LEU A 208 -16.72 -3.08 -0.51
C LEU A 208 -16.69 -2.84 -2.03
N PRO A 209 -17.40 -1.81 -2.55
CA PRO A 209 -17.18 -1.35 -3.91
C PRO A 209 -15.70 -1.01 -4.08
N THR A 210 -15.13 -1.51 -5.18
CA THR A 210 -13.69 -1.44 -5.44
C THR A 210 -13.42 -0.66 -6.70
N LEU A 211 -12.53 0.33 -6.61
CA LEU A 211 -11.95 1.05 -7.73
C LEU A 211 -10.61 0.38 -8.10
N LEU A 212 -10.62 -0.39 -9.19
CA LEU A 212 -9.40 -1.01 -9.71
C LEU A 212 -8.65 0.00 -10.58
N LEU A 213 -7.45 0.37 -10.16
CA LEU A 213 -6.59 1.31 -10.87
C LEU A 213 -5.68 0.57 -11.85
N PRO A 214 -5.29 1.18 -12.99
CA PRO A 214 -4.42 0.54 -13.96
C PRO A 214 -3.12 0.00 -13.35
N ALA A 215 -2.64 -1.12 -13.89
CA ALA A 215 -1.41 -1.72 -13.41
C ALA A 215 -0.19 -0.82 -13.63
N VAL A 216 0.54 -0.55 -12.55
CA VAL A 216 1.82 0.13 -12.63
C VAL A 216 2.88 -0.88 -13.03
N GLN A 217 3.41 -0.77 -14.25
CA GLN A 217 4.61 -1.52 -14.62
C GLN A 217 5.77 -1.03 -13.75
N ARG A 218 6.15 -1.80 -12.72
CA ARG A 218 7.26 -1.50 -11.79
C ARG A 218 8.55 -1.08 -12.53
N ASN A 219 8.80 -1.64 -13.72
CA ASN A 219 9.99 -1.36 -14.52
C ASN A 219 10.04 0.06 -15.10
N GLN A 220 8.91 0.76 -15.19
CA GLN A 220 8.87 2.15 -15.66
C GLN A 220 8.93 3.17 -14.51
N ALA A 221 8.53 2.77 -13.29
CA ALA A 221 8.55 3.64 -12.11
C ALA A 221 9.96 3.86 -11.52
N THR A 222 10.94 3.01 -11.88
CA THR A 222 12.35 3.16 -11.49
C THR A 222 13.21 3.81 -12.59
N GLY A 223 12.60 4.61 -13.47
CA GLY A 223 13.31 5.37 -14.49
C GLY A 223 14.42 6.24 -13.89
N LYS A 224 15.65 5.74 -14.04
CA LYS A 224 16.94 6.42 -13.87
C LYS A 224 16.81 7.93 -14.07
N ALA A 225 17.28 8.70 -13.08
CA ALA A 225 17.73 10.06 -13.31
C ALA A 225 18.86 9.99 -14.37
N ALA A 226 18.49 10.23 -15.63
CA ALA A 226 19.46 10.54 -16.65
C ALA A 226 19.98 11.94 -16.32
N THR A 227 21.23 11.99 -15.86
CA THR A 227 22.03 13.22 -15.79
C THR A 227 22.09 13.80 -17.20
N VAL A 228 21.24 14.77 -17.49
CA VAL A 228 21.36 15.61 -18.69
C VAL A 228 22.24 16.78 -18.27
N ALA A 229 23.48 16.77 -18.76
CA ALA A 229 24.34 17.94 -18.74
C ALA A 229 23.71 19.06 -19.59
N PRO A 230 23.92 20.34 -19.24
CA PRO A 230 23.26 21.45 -19.88
C PRO A 230 23.96 21.80 -21.20
N GLU A 231 23.23 21.70 -22.31
CA GLU A 231 23.56 22.44 -23.52
C GLU A 231 22.38 23.37 -23.86
N THR A 232 22.66 24.67 -23.79
CA THR A 232 21.82 25.78 -24.28
C THR A 232 22.37 26.26 -25.64
N PRO A 233 21.74 27.21 -26.35
CA PRO A 233 20.72 26.95 -27.36
C PRO A 233 21.10 27.52 -28.75
N THR A 234 20.52 27.03 -29.85
CA THR A 234 20.48 27.83 -31.10
C THR A 234 19.21 27.56 -31.91
N GLU A 235 18.30 28.53 -31.78
CA GLU A 235 17.59 29.25 -32.85
C GLU A 235 16.98 28.50 -34.07
N SER A 236 15.64 28.59 -34.12
CA SER A 236 14.78 28.91 -35.27
C SER A 236 14.79 28.01 -36.52
N MET A 237 13.66 27.35 -36.79
CA MET A 237 12.78 27.70 -37.92
C MET A 237 11.44 26.94 -37.83
N ARG A 238 10.35 27.65 -38.11
CA ARG A 238 8.94 27.20 -38.23
C ARG A 238 8.59 27.17 -39.74
N PRO A 239 7.37 26.76 -40.16
CA PRO A 239 6.72 25.45 -40.11
C PRO A 239 6.50 24.88 -41.54
N THR A 240 6.09 23.63 -41.68
CA THR A 240 5.38 23.20 -42.90
C THR A 240 4.24 22.25 -42.55
N VAL A 241 3.04 22.67 -42.97
CA VAL A 241 1.76 21.96 -42.93
C VAL A 241 1.76 20.86 -43.98
N SER A 242 1.24 19.68 -43.64
CA SER A 242 0.55 18.80 -44.60
C SER A 242 -0.36 17.80 -43.87
N ALA A 243 -1.67 17.97 -44.09
CA ALA A 243 -2.65 16.89 -44.23
C ALA A 243 -3.00 16.79 -45.74
N PRO A 244 -3.78 15.82 -46.26
CA PRO A 244 -4.53 14.73 -45.61
C PRO A 244 -4.32 13.36 -46.33
N THR A 245 -5.08 12.31 -45.97
CA THR A 245 -5.95 11.51 -46.89
C THR A 245 -6.63 10.35 -46.14
N LEU A 246 -7.95 10.27 -46.27
CA LEU A 246 -8.84 9.19 -45.85
C LEU A 246 -8.80 8.03 -46.87
N THR A 247 -9.03 6.79 -46.43
CA THR A 247 -9.98 5.88 -47.11
C THR A 247 -10.41 4.73 -46.19
N PRO A 248 -11.64 4.22 -46.34
CA PRO A 248 -12.28 3.26 -45.43
C PRO A 248 -12.12 1.81 -45.92
N SER A 249 -12.27 0.83 -45.03
CA SER A 249 -12.65 -0.53 -45.44
C SER A 249 -13.55 -1.19 -44.42
N THR A 250 -14.77 -1.42 -44.87
CA THR A 250 -15.86 -2.14 -44.22
C THR A 250 -15.73 -3.62 -44.55
N SER A 251 -15.74 -4.52 -43.57
CA SER A 251 -16.35 -5.85 -43.73
C SER A 251 -16.58 -6.56 -42.38
N VAL A 252 -17.84 -6.93 -42.17
CA VAL A 252 -18.44 -7.92 -41.25
C VAL A 252 -19.60 -8.51 -42.09
N PRO A 253 -20.11 -9.76 -41.92
CA PRO A 253 -19.86 -10.81 -40.90
C PRO A 253 -19.56 -12.19 -41.51
N THR A 254 -19.25 -13.22 -40.69
CA THR A 254 -19.80 -14.58 -40.82
C THR A 254 -19.59 -15.37 -39.50
N ALA A 255 -20.51 -16.29 -39.24
CA ALA A 255 -20.94 -16.86 -37.97
C ALA A 255 -20.03 -17.90 -37.29
N LYS A 256 -20.32 -18.03 -35.98
CA LYS A 256 -20.13 -19.15 -35.03
C LYS A 256 -19.92 -20.55 -35.66
N PRO A 257 -19.10 -21.40 -35.02
CA PRO A 257 -19.69 -22.33 -34.04
C PRO A 257 -18.89 -22.50 -32.73
N THR A 258 -19.67 -22.81 -31.69
CA THR A 258 -19.37 -23.27 -30.34
C THR A 258 -18.26 -24.34 -30.25
N ALA A 259 -17.27 -24.14 -29.38
CA ALA A 259 -16.51 -25.23 -28.76
C ALA A 259 -15.91 -24.81 -27.40
N ALA A 260 -16.38 -25.54 -26.38
CA ALA A 260 -15.89 -25.76 -25.02
C ALA A 260 -14.75 -24.89 -24.42
N THR A 261 -15.12 -24.25 -23.31
CA THR A 261 -14.30 -23.91 -22.15
C THR A 261 -13.19 -24.94 -21.87
N PRO A 262 -11.90 -24.56 -21.78
CA PRO A 262 -10.94 -25.36 -21.06
C PRO A 262 -11.23 -25.21 -19.55
N ALA A 263 -11.58 -26.33 -18.93
CA ALA A 263 -11.82 -26.43 -17.50
C ALA A 263 -10.62 -25.87 -16.71
N VAL A 264 -10.93 -24.97 -15.77
CA VAL A 264 -10.03 -24.55 -14.70
C VAL A 264 -9.61 -25.81 -13.95
N GLN A 265 -8.35 -26.22 -14.13
CA GLN A 265 -7.82 -27.33 -13.36
C GLN A 265 -7.73 -26.90 -11.89
N PRO A 266 -8.22 -27.72 -10.94
CA PRO A 266 -8.08 -27.42 -9.52
C PRO A 266 -6.58 -27.41 -9.18
N THR A 267 -6.12 -26.31 -8.59
CA THR A 267 -4.75 -26.18 -8.09
C THR A 267 -4.46 -27.36 -7.16
N PRO A 268 -3.49 -28.24 -7.50
CA PRO A 268 -3.16 -29.37 -6.64
C PRO A 268 -2.66 -28.84 -5.29
N SER A 269 -3.23 -29.34 -4.20
CA SER A 269 -2.78 -29.07 -2.83
C SER A 269 -1.25 -29.17 -2.74
N HIS A 270 -0.58 -28.25 -2.05
CA HIS A 270 0.89 -28.14 -1.95
C HIS A 270 1.62 -29.48 -1.75
N THR A 271 1.03 -30.40 -0.97
CA THR A 271 1.54 -31.75 -0.71
C THR A 271 1.68 -32.61 -1.98
N LYS A 272 0.73 -32.51 -2.92
CA LYS A 272 0.76 -33.25 -4.20
C LYS A 272 1.82 -32.70 -5.14
N LEU A 273 1.97 -31.37 -5.19
CA LEU A 273 3.02 -30.71 -5.96
C LEU A 273 4.41 -31.10 -5.45
N LEU A 274 4.61 -31.10 -4.13
CA LEU A 274 5.88 -31.52 -3.53
C LEU A 274 6.21 -32.99 -3.84
N ALA A 275 5.23 -33.89 -3.77
CA ALA A 275 5.42 -35.30 -4.15
C ALA A 275 5.84 -35.44 -5.63
N GLN A 276 5.26 -34.65 -6.53
CA GLN A 276 5.62 -34.64 -7.95
C GLN A 276 7.02 -34.08 -8.19
N VAL A 277 7.42 -33.01 -7.50
CA VAL A 277 8.78 -32.46 -7.58
C VAL A 277 9.80 -33.52 -7.11
N ARG A 278 9.54 -34.21 -5.99
CA ARG A 278 10.40 -35.28 -5.48
C ARG A 278 10.50 -36.49 -6.41
N ALA A 279 9.43 -36.80 -7.15
CA ALA A 279 9.41 -37.90 -8.10
C ALA A 279 10.14 -37.58 -9.43
N GLN A 280 10.17 -36.30 -9.83
CA GLN A 280 10.71 -35.89 -11.14
C GLN A 280 12.12 -35.29 -11.07
N CYS A 281 12.54 -34.76 -9.92
CA CYS A 281 13.88 -34.21 -9.73
C CYS A 281 14.82 -35.25 -9.12
N LYS A 282 16.08 -35.26 -9.55
CA LYS A 282 17.11 -36.14 -8.97
C LYS A 282 17.74 -35.47 -7.75
N LEU A 283 17.86 -36.20 -6.65
CA LEU A 283 18.56 -35.71 -5.47
C LEU A 283 20.07 -35.66 -5.76
N GLN A 284 20.69 -34.49 -5.56
CA GLN A 284 22.13 -34.32 -5.75
C GLN A 284 22.93 -34.80 -4.52
N PRO A 285 24.20 -35.20 -4.72
CA PRO A 285 25.12 -35.48 -3.61
C PRO A 285 25.25 -34.22 -2.74
N GLY A 286 24.76 -34.26 -1.50
CA GLY A 286 24.69 -33.08 -0.62
C GLY A 286 23.27 -32.65 -0.20
N SER A 287 22.26 -33.51 -0.35
CA SER A 287 20.90 -33.33 0.19
C SER A 287 20.12 -32.12 -0.35
N GLY A 288 20.14 -31.94 -1.68
CA GLY A 288 19.36 -30.91 -2.36
C GLY A 288 18.95 -31.30 -3.78
N TYR A 289 18.07 -30.52 -4.38
CA TYR A 289 17.67 -30.65 -5.79
C TYR A 289 18.32 -29.53 -6.61
N SER A 290 18.58 -29.78 -7.90
CA SER A 290 19.06 -28.72 -8.78
C SER A 290 18.01 -27.63 -8.95
N ALA A 291 18.37 -26.36 -8.74
CA ALA A 291 17.47 -25.22 -8.94
C ALA A 291 16.87 -25.20 -10.36
N ASN A 292 17.67 -25.57 -11.37
CA ASN A 292 17.21 -25.62 -12.76
C ASN A 292 16.19 -26.74 -13.00
N GLU A 293 16.39 -27.93 -12.41
CA GLU A 293 15.44 -29.04 -12.55
C GLU A 293 14.12 -28.73 -11.82
N VAL A 294 14.20 -28.22 -10.58
CA VAL A 294 13.01 -27.80 -9.81
C VAL A 294 12.24 -26.72 -10.56
N GLY A 295 12.95 -25.71 -11.09
CA GLY A 295 12.34 -24.63 -11.87
C GLY A 295 11.63 -25.12 -13.13
N GLN A 296 12.17 -26.13 -13.83
CA GLN A 296 11.55 -26.74 -15.01
C GLN A 296 10.34 -27.61 -14.67
N VAL A 297 10.41 -28.39 -13.59
CA VAL A 297 9.28 -29.23 -13.13
C VAL A 297 8.12 -28.35 -12.68
N LEU A 298 8.38 -27.31 -11.87
CA LEU A 298 7.33 -26.38 -11.45
C LEU A 298 6.68 -25.66 -12.63
N TYR A 299 7.47 -25.29 -13.64
CA TYR A 299 6.94 -24.69 -14.87
C TYR A 299 6.01 -25.66 -15.63
N LYS A 300 6.41 -26.94 -15.77
CA LYS A 300 5.57 -27.99 -16.39
C LYS A 300 4.29 -28.28 -15.60
N LEU A 301 4.32 -28.08 -14.29
CA LEU A 301 3.16 -28.23 -13.39
C LEU A 301 2.25 -26.99 -13.35
N GLY A 302 2.49 -26.00 -14.22
CA GLY A 302 1.63 -24.82 -14.36
C GLY A 302 2.03 -23.63 -13.49
N LEU A 303 3.11 -23.73 -12.69
CA LEU A 303 3.68 -22.58 -11.99
C LEU A 303 4.64 -21.83 -12.93
N THR A 304 4.06 -21.16 -13.91
CA THR A 304 4.79 -20.42 -14.96
C THR A 304 5.37 -19.10 -14.45
N ASP A 305 4.73 -18.48 -13.46
CA ASP A 305 5.18 -17.24 -12.84
C ASP A 305 6.39 -17.45 -11.89
N LYS A 306 7.38 -16.54 -11.97
CA LYS A 306 8.57 -16.53 -11.11
C LYS A 306 8.18 -16.23 -9.65
N ALA A 307 7.21 -15.35 -9.41
CA ALA A 307 6.82 -15.01 -8.05
C ALA A 307 6.02 -16.15 -7.40
N ALA A 308 5.14 -16.83 -8.15
CA ALA A 308 4.44 -18.04 -7.71
C ALA A 308 5.42 -19.18 -7.36
N ARG A 309 6.43 -19.43 -8.21
CA ARG A 309 7.50 -20.39 -7.91
C ARG A 309 8.27 -20.02 -6.65
N THR A 310 8.65 -18.75 -6.50
CA THR A 310 9.38 -18.28 -5.30
C THR A 310 8.55 -18.44 -4.02
N ARG A 311 7.25 -18.12 -4.07
CA ARG A 311 6.31 -18.31 -2.95
C ARG A 311 6.16 -19.79 -2.59
N PHE A 312 6.01 -20.66 -3.59
CA PHE A 312 5.92 -22.11 -3.39
C PHE A 312 7.20 -22.67 -2.74
N LEU A 313 8.38 -22.27 -3.22
CA LEU A 313 9.67 -22.71 -2.68
C LEU A 313 9.88 -22.25 -1.23
N LYS A 314 9.48 -21.02 -0.88
CA LYS A 314 9.56 -20.50 0.49
C LYS A 314 8.58 -21.16 1.46
N ALA A 315 7.43 -21.63 0.96
CA ALA A 315 6.39 -22.23 1.79
C ALA A 315 6.64 -23.70 2.16
N ILE A 316 7.73 -24.32 1.68
CA ILE A 316 8.04 -25.72 1.92
C ILE A 316 9.31 -25.85 2.75
N ASP A 317 9.14 -26.23 4.02
CA ASP A 317 10.25 -26.59 4.87
C ASP A 317 10.97 -27.85 4.33
N GLY A 318 12.29 -27.72 4.14
CA GLY A 318 13.16 -28.82 3.74
C GLY A 318 13.42 -28.99 2.24
N LEU A 319 12.86 -28.14 1.37
CA LEU A 319 13.24 -28.11 -0.04
C LEU A 319 14.45 -27.17 -0.22
N ARG A 320 15.66 -27.74 -0.21
CA ARG A 320 16.91 -26.99 -0.47
C ARG A 320 17.29 -27.08 -1.94
N GLU A 321 17.35 -25.94 -2.61
CA GLU A 321 17.94 -25.83 -3.94
C GLU A 321 19.47 -25.78 -3.82
N ALA A 322 20.16 -26.64 -4.55
CA ALA A 322 21.62 -26.67 -4.60
C ALA A 322 22.11 -26.07 -5.94
N GLY A 323 22.90 -25.00 -5.84
CA GLY A 323 23.63 -24.34 -6.95
C GLY A 323 22.88 -23.18 -7.62
N ALA A 324 23.50 -22.11 -8.14
CA ALA A 324 24.88 -21.62 -8.04
C ALA A 324 24.80 -20.09 -8.21
N GLY A 325 25.20 -19.36 -7.18
CA GLY A 325 25.19 -17.90 -7.16
C GLY A 325 26.17 -17.36 -6.12
N ARG A 326 27.43 -17.79 -6.21
CA ARG A 326 28.55 -17.07 -5.58
C ARG A 326 29.41 -16.51 -6.70
N GLY A 327 29.41 -15.18 -6.80
CA GLY A 327 30.50 -14.31 -7.26
C GLY A 327 31.20 -14.65 -8.57
N MET A 328 30.86 -13.90 -9.61
CA MET A 328 31.81 -13.02 -10.29
C MET A 328 31.12 -11.70 -10.60
#